data_AF-A0A139W9F8-F1
#
_entry.id   AF-A0A139W9F8-F1
#
_cell.length_a   1.000
_cell.length_b   1.000
_cell.length_c   1.000
_cell.angle_alpha   90.00
_cell.angle_beta   90.00
_cell.angle_gamma   90.00
#
_symmetry.space_group_name_H-M   'P 1'
#
loop_
_entity.id
_entity.type
_entity.pdbx_description
1 polymer ?
#
loop_
_entity_poly.entity_id
_entity_poly.type
_entity_poly.pdbx_seq_one_letter_code
_entity_poly.pdbx_strand_id
1 'polypeptide(L)'
;MDPSAFTPPKITVKALYDYRAQQPDELSFCKHAIITNVTKPENSPGWWRGDYGGMKQHFFPANYVMELDRMESQDGSDDGSGESMLQGQLDMNGAVVDLIHHPERPGLEWVVKIVTSTACTPLEVALQSREMAVEWMLAIKEVAQRACALENHHREMERTFRIAKEMSNLIIYCRSITFNIERARQQGFIFYEMSSFPETKAEKLMCQQEKKFFVKYHQHQFSRVYPKGQRVDSSNYNPINMWNIGSQMVALNYQTGDKPMQLNQAKFRDNGNCGYLLKPDFMFRDDFDPADRNTLVGVEPWIVTLRIIAARHLFRPKKGTASPFVEVEVIGAPFDSGTKLSTKPVTDNGFNPRWMEEVIEFPVYNPYFALLRFVVQDEDVFGEPNFIGQATYPVTCLRTGYRSVWLKNAYSEDLELASLLIHISIKRTSVSPS
;
A
#
# COMPACT_ATOMS: atom_id res chain seq x y z
N MET A 1 -46.86 -42.17 15.31
CA MET A 1 -46.17 -42.48 14.05
C MET A 1 -44.73 -42.05 14.20
N ASP A 2 -43.85 -43.01 13.93
CA ASP A 2 -42.38 -43.08 13.88
C ASP A 2 -41.47 -41.96 14.44
N PRO A 3 -40.62 -42.27 15.44
CA PRO A 3 -39.49 -41.46 15.90
C PRO A 3 -38.15 -41.97 15.31
N SER A 4 -37.86 -41.75 14.03
CA SER A 4 -36.48 -41.78 13.48
C SER A 4 -36.44 -41.41 12.00
N ALA A 5 -36.16 -40.14 11.69
CA ALA A 5 -35.59 -39.75 10.41
C ALA A 5 -34.29 -39.00 10.67
N PHE A 6 -33.33 -39.71 11.27
CA PHE A 6 -31.93 -39.29 11.27
C PHE A 6 -31.51 -39.20 9.81
N THR A 7 -31.42 -37.99 9.24
CA THR A 7 -30.77 -37.83 7.95
C THR A 7 -29.29 -38.14 8.19
N PRO A 8 -28.71 -39.17 7.56
CA PRO A 8 -27.32 -39.51 7.80
C PRO A 8 -26.43 -38.31 7.47
N PRO A 9 -25.31 -38.11 8.19
CA PRO A 9 -24.39 -37.02 7.92
C PRO A 9 -23.99 -37.04 6.45
N LYS A 10 -24.15 -35.90 5.77
CA LYS A 10 -23.79 -35.75 4.36
C LYS A 10 -22.27 -35.79 4.23
N ILE A 11 -21.76 -36.96 3.85
CA ILE A 11 -20.33 -37.18 3.62
C ILE A 11 -19.89 -36.28 2.46
N THR A 12 -18.78 -35.58 2.66
CA THR A 12 -18.15 -34.74 1.64
C THR A 12 -16.71 -35.20 1.49
N VAL A 13 -16.27 -35.33 0.24
CA VAL A 13 -14.95 -35.88 -0.08
C VAL A 13 -14.21 -34.95 -1.02
N LYS A 14 -12.88 -34.93 -0.91
CA LYS A 14 -11.97 -34.20 -1.79
C LYS A 14 -11.25 -35.17 -2.72
N ALA A 15 -11.27 -34.92 -4.02
CA ALA A 15 -10.51 -35.69 -4.99
C ALA A 15 -9.00 -35.51 -4.79
N LEU A 16 -8.26 -36.61 -4.74
CA LEU A 16 -6.80 -36.65 -4.66
C LEU A 16 -6.14 -36.64 -6.03
N TYR A 17 -6.88 -37.03 -7.08
CA TYR A 17 -6.42 -37.13 -8.45
C TYR A 17 -7.53 -36.70 -9.42
N ASP A 18 -7.14 -36.36 -10.66
CA ASP A 18 -8.10 -36.19 -11.75
C ASP A 18 -8.74 -37.54 -12.08
N TYR A 19 -10.03 -37.53 -12.39
CA TYR A 19 -10.76 -38.70 -12.84
C TYR A 19 -11.72 -38.35 -13.96
N ARG A 20 -11.71 -39.15 -15.02
CA ARG A 20 -12.56 -38.97 -16.20
C ARG A 20 -13.49 -40.17 -16.32
N ALA A 21 -14.79 -39.88 -16.33
CA ALA A 21 -15.85 -40.86 -16.47
C ALA A 21 -15.63 -41.72 -17.73
N GLN A 22 -15.65 -43.03 -17.52
CA GLN A 22 -15.61 -44.06 -18.55
C GLN A 22 -17.02 -44.54 -18.90
N GLN A 23 -17.97 -44.41 -17.97
CA GLN A 23 -19.39 -44.75 -18.17
C GLN A 23 -20.31 -43.53 -17.99
N PRO A 24 -21.52 -43.54 -18.59
CA PRO A 24 -22.46 -42.41 -18.52
C PRO A 24 -22.95 -42.08 -17.12
N ASP A 25 -22.91 -43.05 -16.20
CA ASP A 25 -23.32 -42.94 -14.81
C ASP A 25 -22.16 -42.62 -13.85
N GLU A 26 -20.96 -42.35 -14.39
CA GLU A 26 -19.78 -41.94 -13.64
C GLU A 26 -19.56 -40.42 -13.66
N LEU A 27 -18.92 -39.91 -12.61
CA LEU A 27 -18.54 -38.51 -12.45
C LEU A 27 -17.17 -38.23 -13.07
N SER A 28 -17.03 -37.13 -13.80
CA SER A 28 -15.73 -36.58 -14.16
C SER A 28 -15.39 -35.43 -13.23
N PHE A 29 -14.19 -35.43 -12.64
CA PHE A 29 -13.74 -34.40 -11.72
C PHE A 29 -12.23 -34.20 -11.76
N CYS A 30 -11.78 -33.00 -11.40
CA CYS A 30 -10.36 -32.70 -11.31
C CYS A 30 -9.81 -33.02 -9.91
N LYS A 31 -8.49 -33.18 -9.80
CA LYS A 31 -7.79 -33.22 -8.53
C LYS A 31 -8.18 -32.01 -7.69
N HIS A 32 -8.47 -32.25 -6.42
CA HIS A 32 -9.02 -31.31 -5.43
C HIS A 32 -10.50 -30.92 -5.59
N ALA A 33 -11.24 -31.50 -6.54
CA ALA A 33 -12.68 -31.35 -6.62
C ALA A 33 -13.38 -31.81 -5.32
N ILE A 34 -14.41 -31.08 -4.91
CA ILE A 34 -15.23 -31.44 -3.74
C ILE A 34 -16.51 -32.10 -4.22
N ILE A 35 -16.71 -33.36 -3.84
CA ILE A 35 -17.91 -34.13 -4.18
C ILE A 35 -18.77 -34.19 -2.91
N THR A 36 -20.03 -33.78 -3.04
CA THR A 36 -20.96 -33.61 -1.92
C THR A 36 -22.08 -34.64 -1.96
N ASN A 37 -22.86 -34.76 -0.87
CA ASN A 37 -23.94 -35.76 -0.74
C ASN A 37 -23.46 -37.19 -1.04
N VAL A 38 -22.26 -37.54 -0.55
CA VAL A 38 -21.63 -38.82 -0.88
C VAL A 38 -22.36 -39.97 -0.20
N THR A 39 -22.74 -40.98 -0.98
CA THR A 39 -23.30 -42.25 -0.52
C THR A 39 -22.32 -43.38 -0.82
N LYS A 40 -22.15 -44.31 0.14
CA LYS A 40 -21.25 -45.46 0.05
C LYS A 40 -22.10 -46.74 -0.11
N PRO A 41 -22.32 -47.25 -1.33
CA PRO A 41 -23.12 -48.45 -1.53
C PRO A 41 -22.38 -49.68 -0.97
N GLU A 42 -23.03 -50.44 -0.08
CA GLU A 42 -22.46 -51.67 0.50
C GLU A 42 -22.09 -52.71 -0.57
N ASN A 43 -22.82 -52.69 -1.69
CA ASN A 43 -22.69 -53.64 -2.80
C ASN A 43 -21.47 -53.37 -3.69
N SER A 44 -20.77 -52.25 -3.51
CA SER A 44 -19.65 -51.82 -4.37
C SER A 44 -18.67 -50.93 -3.58
N PRO A 45 -17.87 -51.50 -2.66
CA PRO A 45 -17.02 -50.73 -1.75
C PRO A 45 -15.96 -49.87 -2.45
N GLY A 46 -15.59 -50.22 -3.69
CA GLY A 46 -14.64 -49.46 -4.51
C GLY A 46 -15.23 -48.25 -5.24
N TRP A 47 -16.55 -48.08 -5.24
CA TRP A 47 -17.24 -47.04 -6.00
C TRP A 47 -18.31 -46.34 -5.16
N TRP A 48 -18.15 -45.04 -4.96
CA TRP A 48 -19.08 -44.21 -4.20
C TRP A 48 -19.94 -43.37 -5.14
N ARG A 49 -21.04 -42.83 -4.65
CA ARG A 49 -21.89 -41.91 -5.41
C ARG A 49 -21.91 -40.54 -4.79
N GLY A 50 -22.04 -39.49 -5.59
CA GLY A 50 -22.09 -38.13 -5.08
C GLY A 50 -22.45 -37.11 -6.13
N ASP A 51 -22.39 -35.84 -5.75
CA ASP A 51 -22.82 -34.72 -6.56
C ASP A 51 -21.63 -33.80 -6.87
N TYR A 52 -21.38 -33.54 -8.16
CA TYR A 52 -20.34 -32.62 -8.64
C TYR A 52 -20.61 -32.21 -10.10
N GLY A 53 -20.26 -30.98 -10.47
CA GLY A 53 -20.39 -30.50 -11.85
C GLY A 53 -21.81 -30.48 -12.41
N GLY A 54 -22.83 -30.32 -11.55
CA GLY A 54 -24.25 -30.37 -11.92
C GLY A 54 -24.84 -31.79 -12.05
N MET A 55 -24.01 -32.83 -12.01
CA MET A 55 -24.44 -34.23 -11.99
C MET A 55 -24.72 -34.67 -10.55
N LYS A 56 -25.83 -35.39 -10.33
CA LYS A 56 -26.27 -35.85 -9.00
C LYS A 56 -26.22 -37.37 -8.89
N GLN A 57 -25.72 -37.88 -7.77
CA GLN A 57 -25.66 -39.32 -7.43
C GLN A 57 -25.04 -40.22 -8.50
N HIS A 58 -23.98 -39.73 -9.15
CA HIS A 58 -23.17 -40.47 -10.12
C HIS A 58 -21.97 -41.14 -9.44
N PHE A 59 -21.45 -42.21 -10.03
CA PHE A 59 -20.39 -43.04 -9.46
C PHE A 59 -18.99 -42.45 -9.61
N PHE A 60 -18.12 -42.68 -8.65
CA PHE A 60 -16.70 -42.39 -8.73
C PHE A 60 -15.86 -43.35 -7.87
N PRO A 61 -14.57 -43.57 -8.21
CA PRO A 61 -13.71 -44.48 -7.45
C PRO A 61 -13.42 -43.94 -6.05
N ALA A 62 -13.68 -44.76 -5.03
CA ALA A 62 -13.47 -44.38 -3.63
C ALA A 62 -12.00 -44.06 -3.30
N ASN A 63 -11.06 -44.74 -3.96
CA ASN A 63 -9.61 -44.55 -3.78
C ASN A 63 -9.07 -43.26 -4.43
N TYR A 64 -9.90 -42.52 -5.17
CA TYR A 64 -9.53 -41.24 -5.79
C TYR A 64 -9.90 -40.06 -4.91
N VAL A 65 -10.48 -40.29 -3.73
CA VAL A 65 -10.97 -39.24 -2.85
C VAL A 65 -10.54 -39.46 -1.41
N MET A 66 -10.59 -38.40 -0.61
CA MET A 66 -10.36 -38.40 0.83
C MET A 66 -11.57 -37.77 1.52
N GLU A 67 -12.08 -38.41 2.57
CA GLU A 67 -13.15 -37.84 3.39
C GLU A 67 -12.66 -36.61 4.14
N LEU A 68 -13.46 -35.54 4.12
CA LEU A 68 -13.17 -34.34 4.90
C LEU A 68 -13.89 -34.46 6.25
N ASP A 69 -13.13 -34.73 7.31
CA ASP A 69 -13.65 -34.72 8.68
C ASP A 69 -13.96 -33.28 9.12
N ARG A 70 -15.08 -33.09 9.83
CA ARG A 70 -15.42 -31.83 10.50
C ARG A 70 -14.48 -31.62 11.69
N MET A 71 -13.40 -30.88 11.52
CA MET A 71 -12.57 -30.40 12.63
C MET A 71 -12.38 -28.88 12.57
N GLU A 72 -12.22 -28.31 13.76
CA GLU A 72 -12.35 -26.89 14.13
C GLU A 72 -11.39 -25.95 13.40
N SER A 73 -11.86 -24.72 13.18
CA SER A 73 -11.18 -23.60 12.54
C SER A 73 -9.84 -23.28 13.21
N GLN A 74 -8.75 -23.36 12.45
CA GLN A 74 -7.47 -22.74 12.81
C GLN A 74 -7.40 -21.34 12.21
N ASP A 75 -7.37 -20.34 13.08
CA ASP A 75 -7.09 -18.95 12.75
C ASP A 75 -5.70 -18.80 12.10
N GLY A 76 -5.66 -18.08 10.99
CA GLY A 76 -4.44 -17.76 10.26
C GLY A 76 -3.56 -16.78 11.03
N SER A 77 -2.27 -17.10 11.07
CA SER A 77 -1.19 -16.30 11.64
C SER A 77 -1.09 -14.91 11.01
N ASP A 78 -1.19 -13.90 11.87
CA ASP A 78 -0.91 -12.48 11.62
C ASP A 78 0.59 -12.27 11.38
N ASP A 79 0.98 -11.68 10.24
CA ASP A 79 2.35 -11.22 10.01
C ASP A 79 2.33 -9.71 9.79
N GLY A 80 3.02 -9.00 10.69
CA GLY A 80 2.77 -7.62 11.01
C GLY A 80 3.32 -6.62 9.99
N SER A 81 2.43 -5.78 9.48
CA SER A 81 2.69 -4.35 9.24
C SER A 81 1.32 -3.67 9.09
N GLY A 82 1.11 -2.58 9.84
CA GLY A 82 -0.21 -1.97 10.03
C GLY A 82 -0.96 -1.59 8.75
N GLU A 83 -2.29 -1.58 8.90
CA GLU A 83 -3.29 -1.02 7.99
C GLU A 83 -3.54 -1.76 6.67
N SER A 84 -3.59 -3.09 6.70
CA SER A 84 -4.32 -3.82 5.66
C SER A 84 -5.82 -3.74 5.94
N MET A 85 -6.60 -3.09 5.06
CA MET A 85 -8.08 -3.20 5.08
C MET A 85 -8.58 -4.63 4.84
N LEU A 86 -7.68 -5.57 4.49
CA LEU A 86 -7.99 -6.97 4.30
C LEU A 86 -8.23 -7.65 5.65
N GLN A 87 -9.50 -7.93 5.95
CA GLN A 87 -9.89 -8.69 7.15
C GLN A 87 -9.99 -10.20 6.90
N GLY A 88 -9.89 -10.64 5.65
CA GLY A 88 -9.95 -12.05 5.29
C GLY A 88 -9.82 -12.27 3.78
N GLN A 89 -9.47 -13.50 3.39
CA GLN A 89 -9.35 -13.93 2.00
C GLN A 89 -10.10 -15.25 1.80
N LEU A 90 -10.77 -15.39 0.65
CA LEU A 90 -11.46 -16.61 0.25
C LEU A 90 -10.94 -17.09 -1.11
N ASP A 91 -10.61 -18.38 -1.21
CA ASP A 91 -10.34 -19.00 -2.51
C ASP A 91 -11.68 -19.30 -3.20
N MET A 92 -11.92 -18.62 -4.31
CA MET A 92 -13.18 -18.72 -5.03
C MET A 92 -13.21 -19.91 -6.00
N ASN A 93 -12.09 -20.59 -6.24
CA ASN A 93 -12.03 -21.70 -7.19
C ASN A 93 -12.92 -22.87 -6.72
N GLY A 94 -13.94 -23.21 -7.52
CA GLY A 94 -14.91 -24.24 -7.18
C GLY A 94 -15.88 -23.86 -6.05
N ALA A 95 -15.98 -22.57 -5.70
CA ALA A 95 -16.93 -22.10 -4.69
C ALA A 95 -18.39 -22.38 -5.11
N VAL A 96 -19.20 -22.80 -4.15
CA VAL A 96 -20.65 -22.99 -4.30
C VAL A 96 -21.36 -21.79 -3.72
N VAL A 97 -22.28 -21.21 -4.50
CA VAL A 97 -23.00 -20.00 -4.10
C VAL A 97 -24.50 -20.17 -4.25
N ASP A 98 -25.22 -19.90 -3.17
CA ASP A 98 -26.67 -19.97 -3.12
C ASP A 98 -27.28 -18.64 -2.66
N LEU A 99 -28.45 -18.30 -3.19
CA LEU A 99 -29.22 -17.14 -2.75
C LEU A 99 -30.32 -17.61 -1.78
N ILE A 100 -30.32 -17.05 -0.57
CA ILE A 100 -31.27 -17.34 0.50
C ILE A 100 -32.10 -16.09 0.76
N HIS A 101 -33.41 -16.28 0.96
CA HIS A 101 -34.33 -15.21 1.31
C HIS A 101 -34.83 -15.40 2.76
N HIS A 102 -34.57 -14.42 3.62
CA HIS A 102 -34.97 -14.40 5.02
C HIS A 102 -35.97 -13.25 5.27
N PRO A 103 -37.27 -13.49 5.06
CA PRO A 103 -38.31 -12.45 5.22
C PRO A 103 -38.46 -11.94 6.65
N GLU A 104 -37.90 -12.65 7.63
CA GLU A 104 -37.92 -12.27 9.05
C GLU A 104 -36.83 -11.26 9.44
N ARG A 105 -35.98 -10.83 8.49
CA ARG A 105 -34.88 -9.87 8.71
C ARG A 105 -35.04 -8.63 7.83
N PRO A 106 -35.89 -7.67 8.19
CA PRO A 106 -36.14 -6.47 7.39
C PRO A 106 -34.83 -5.72 7.09
N GLY A 107 -34.58 -5.44 5.81
CA GLY A 107 -33.36 -4.78 5.34
C GLY A 107 -32.12 -5.68 5.16
N LEU A 108 -32.20 -6.95 5.54
CA LEU A 108 -31.16 -7.97 5.34
C LEU A 108 -31.76 -9.28 4.79
N GLU A 109 -32.83 -9.14 4.02
CA GLU A 109 -33.67 -10.26 3.56
C GLU A 109 -32.96 -11.11 2.51
N TRP A 110 -32.05 -10.53 1.73
CA TRP A 110 -31.39 -11.18 0.61
C TRP A 110 -29.96 -11.55 0.98
N VAL A 111 -29.70 -12.85 1.16
CA VAL A 111 -28.41 -13.36 1.64
C VAL A 111 -27.76 -14.25 0.59
N VAL A 112 -26.54 -13.92 0.20
CA VAL A 112 -25.69 -14.77 -0.64
C VAL A 112 -24.84 -15.64 0.27
N LYS A 113 -25.05 -16.95 0.20
CA LYS A 113 -24.28 -17.95 0.94
C LYS A 113 -23.18 -18.51 0.07
N ILE A 114 -21.94 -18.37 0.51
CA ILE A 114 -20.73 -18.76 -0.20
C ILE A 114 -20.04 -19.87 0.59
N VAL A 115 -19.82 -21.00 -0.08
CA VAL A 115 -19.07 -22.13 0.47
C VAL A 115 -17.84 -22.35 -0.40
N THR A 116 -16.65 -22.25 0.20
CA THR A 116 -15.37 -22.42 -0.48
C THR A 116 -14.66 -23.68 0.01
N SER A 117 -13.64 -24.13 -0.72
CA SER A 117 -12.81 -25.28 -0.34
C SER A 117 -11.92 -25.02 0.88
N THR A 118 -11.69 -23.75 1.19
CA THR A 118 -10.81 -23.29 2.27
C THR A 118 -11.56 -22.88 3.54
N ALA A 119 -12.87 -22.60 3.46
CA ALA A 119 -13.67 -22.18 4.61
C ALA A 119 -14.54 -23.34 5.16
N CYS A 120 -14.26 -23.75 6.40
CA CYS A 120 -15.06 -24.77 7.11
C CYS A 120 -16.50 -24.32 7.43
N THR A 121 -16.75 -23.00 7.47
CA THR A 121 -18.07 -22.40 7.68
C THR A 121 -18.52 -21.64 6.44
N PRO A 122 -19.78 -21.81 6.00
CA PRO A 122 -20.34 -20.98 4.93
C PRO A 122 -20.33 -19.50 5.31
N LEU A 123 -19.80 -18.65 4.42
CA LEU A 123 -19.91 -17.20 4.58
C LEU A 123 -21.29 -16.75 4.08
N GLU A 124 -22.03 -16.05 4.91
CA GLU A 124 -23.35 -15.51 4.58
C GLU A 124 -23.27 -13.98 4.49
N VAL A 125 -23.54 -13.44 3.30
CA VAL A 125 -23.45 -12.00 3.01
C VAL A 125 -24.83 -11.45 2.68
N ALA A 126 -25.36 -10.59 3.54
CA ALA A 126 -26.64 -9.91 3.30
C ALA A 126 -26.46 -8.68 2.40
N LEU A 127 -27.40 -8.47 1.48
CA LEU A 127 -27.38 -7.39 0.49
C LEU A 127 -28.67 -6.57 0.54
N GLN A 128 -28.56 -5.31 0.14
CA GLN A 128 -29.62 -4.31 0.29
C GLN A 128 -30.83 -4.57 -0.60
N SER A 129 -30.66 -5.29 -1.71
CA SER A 129 -31.75 -5.63 -2.63
C SER A 129 -31.54 -7.00 -3.29
N ARG A 130 -32.63 -7.54 -3.82
CA ARG A 130 -32.62 -8.79 -4.58
C ARG A 130 -31.72 -8.69 -5.82
N GLU A 131 -31.78 -7.54 -6.51
CA GLU A 131 -31.04 -7.30 -7.75
C GLU A 131 -29.53 -7.35 -7.48
N MET A 132 -29.06 -6.67 -6.44
CA MET A 132 -27.67 -6.74 -6.00
C MET A 132 -27.29 -8.17 -5.61
N ALA A 133 -28.16 -8.89 -4.90
CA ALA A 133 -27.89 -10.27 -4.50
C ALA A 133 -27.76 -11.24 -5.66
N VAL A 134 -28.59 -11.06 -6.70
CA VAL A 134 -28.49 -11.83 -7.94
C VAL A 134 -27.21 -11.47 -8.71
N GLU A 135 -26.89 -10.18 -8.82
CA GLU A 135 -25.67 -9.70 -9.49
C GLU A 135 -24.41 -10.28 -8.83
N TRP A 136 -24.27 -10.14 -7.52
CA TRP A 136 -23.16 -10.69 -6.75
C TRP A 136 -23.08 -12.22 -6.85
N MET A 137 -24.21 -12.92 -6.73
CA MET A 137 -24.24 -14.38 -6.89
C MET A 137 -23.73 -14.80 -8.27
N LEU A 138 -24.17 -14.14 -9.34
CA LEU A 138 -23.78 -14.46 -10.72
C LEU A 138 -22.29 -14.16 -10.95
N ALA A 139 -21.82 -13.00 -10.52
CA ALA A 139 -20.40 -12.63 -10.64
C ALA A 139 -19.49 -13.61 -9.91
N ILE A 140 -19.86 -14.01 -8.68
CA ILE A 140 -19.08 -14.98 -7.92
C ILE A 140 -19.09 -16.36 -8.59
N LYS A 141 -20.25 -16.83 -9.07
CA LYS A 141 -20.35 -18.11 -9.80
C LYS A 141 -19.48 -18.12 -11.05
N GLU A 142 -19.45 -17.00 -11.78
CA GLU A 142 -18.62 -16.86 -12.96
C GLU A 142 -17.13 -16.95 -12.60
N VAL A 143 -16.68 -16.21 -11.58
CA VAL A 143 -15.30 -16.28 -11.09
C VAL A 143 -14.95 -17.68 -10.60
N ALA A 144 -15.83 -18.34 -9.85
CA ALA A 144 -15.62 -19.69 -9.35
C ALA A 144 -15.43 -20.72 -10.47
N GLN A 145 -16.01 -20.47 -11.64
CA GLN A 145 -15.90 -21.32 -12.83
C GLN A 145 -14.74 -20.91 -13.76
N ARG A 146 -14.29 -19.65 -13.73
CA ARG A 146 -13.40 -19.06 -14.75
C ARG A 146 -12.17 -18.33 -14.19
N ALA A 147 -11.83 -18.48 -12.92
CA ALA A 147 -10.81 -17.69 -12.21
C ALA A 147 -9.48 -17.49 -12.98
N CYS A 148 -9.00 -18.52 -13.69
CA CYS A 148 -7.75 -18.43 -14.48
C CYS A 148 -7.93 -17.83 -15.90
N ALA A 149 -9.13 -17.92 -16.48
CA ALA A 149 -9.41 -17.44 -17.84
C ALA A 149 -9.76 -15.95 -17.91
N LEU A 150 -10.44 -15.41 -16.89
CA LEU A 150 -10.90 -14.02 -16.85
C LEU A 150 -9.75 -13.00 -16.74
N GLU A 151 -8.71 -13.28 -15.94
CA GLU A 151 -7.57 -12.37 -15.78
C GLU A 151 -6.79 -12.19 -17.09
N ASN A 152 -6.67 -13.25 -17.89
CA ASN A 152 -6.03 -13.20 -19.20
C ASN A 152 -6.89 -12.46 -20.23
N HIS A 153 -8.22 -12.66 -20.21
CA HIS A 153 -9.14 -12.03 -21.15
C HIS A 153 -9.23 -10.50 -20.98
N HIS A 154 -9.29 -9.99 -19.75
CA HIS A 154 -9.31 -8.54 -19.50
C HIS A 154 -8.02 -7.86 -19.98
N ARG A 155 -6.85 -8.47 -19.73
CA ARG A 155 -5.56 -7.97 -20.22
C ARG A 155 -5.47 -7.99 -21.74
N GLU A 156 -6.05 -8.98 -22.40
CA GLU A 156 -6.12 -9.05 -23.87
C GLU A 156 -7.06 -7.99 -24.46
N MET A 157 -8.21 -7.75 -23.82
CA MET A 157 -9.12 -6.68 -24.23
C MET A 157 -8.47 -5.31 -24.12
N GLU A 158 -7.81 -4.98 -23.00
CA GLU A 158 -7.08 -3.72 -22.83
C GLU A 158 -5.99 -3.52 -23.91
N ARG A 159 -5.33 -4.60 -24.33
CA ARG A 159 -4.30 -4.56 -25.39
C ARG A 159 -4.87 -4.36 -26.79
N THR A 160 -6.14 -4.67 -27.02
CA THR A 160 -6.78 -4.63 -28.35
C THR A 160 -7.59 -3.35 -28.60
N PHE A 161 -7.82 -2.52 -27.58
CA PHE A 161 -8.45 -1.21 -27.76
C PHE A 161 -7.57 -0.30 -28.62
N ARG A 162 -8.08 0.06 -29.79
CA ARG A 162 -7.44 1.01 -30.71
C ARG A 162 -7.64 2.43 -30.18
N ILE A 163 -6.55 3.18 -30.05
CA ILE A 163 -6.58 4.58 -29.62
C ILE A 163 -7.12 5.45 -30.77
N ALA A 164 -8.10 6.30 -30.49
CA ALA A 164 -8.64 7.25 -31.46
C ALA A 164 -7.54 8.23 -31.93
N LYS A 165 -7.52 8.55 -33.22
CA LYS A 165 -6.47 9.38 -33.82
C LYS A 165 -6.47 10.80 -33.24
N GLU A 166 -7.66 11.34 -32.97
CA GLU A 166 -7.90 12.65 -32.39
C GLU A 166 -7.23 12.77 -31.01
N MET A 167 -7.34 11.72 -30.19
CA MET A 167 -6.67 11.66 -28.88
C MET A 167 -5.15 11.51 -29.03
N SER A 168 -4.71 10.64 -29.95
CA SER A 168 -3.28 10.42 -30.21
C SER A 168 -2.56 11.71 -30.66
N ASN A 169 -3.22 12.52 -31.49
CA ASN A 169 -2.67 13.78 -32.01
C ASN A 169 -2.42 14.84 -30.91
N LEU A 170 -3.04 14.72 -29.72
CA LEU A 170 -2.81 15.64 -28.60
C LEU A 170 -1.52 15.32 -27.82
N ILE A 171 -0.90 14.16 -28.06
CA ILE A 171 0.26 13.69 -27.31
C ILE A 171 1.55 14.16 -28.00
N ILE A 172 2.14 15.24 -27.48
CA ILE A 172 3.36 15.84 -28.05
C ILE A 172 4.62 15.44 -27.27
N TYR A 173 4.72 15.80 -25.99
CA TYR A 173 5.96 15.66 -25.19
C TYR A 173 5.96 14.48 -24.21
N CYS A 174 4.78 14.04 -23.78
CA CYS A 174 4.64 12.97 -22.78
C CYS A 174 4.12 11.71 -23.46
N ARG A 175 4.84 11.21 -24.48
CA ARG A 175 4.46 9.99 -25.18
C ARG A 175 4.70 8.78 -24.27
N SER A 176 3.63 8.23 -23.72
CA SER A 176 3.70 7.04 -22.87
C SER A 176 4.15 5.83 -23.68
N ILE A 177 5.23 5.20 -23.24
CA ILE A 177 5.75 3.96 -23.80
C ILE A 177 5.96 2.91 -22.71
N THR A 178 5.83 1.64 -23.08
CA THR A 178 6.27 0.53 -22.23
C THR A 178 7.79 0.60 -22.06
N PHE A 179 8.24 0.73 -20.82
CA PHE A 179 9.66 0.80 -20.52
C PHE A 179 10.38 -0.50 -20.91
N ASN A 180 11.44 -0.38 -21.69
CA ASN A 180 12.37 -1.46 -22.01
C ASN A 180 13.81 -0.92 -21.92
N ILE A 181 14.57 -1.47 -20.97
CA ILE A 181 15.94 -1.00 -20.68
C ILE A 181 16.92 -1.31 -21.83
N GLU A 182 16.76 -2.43 -22.51
CA GLU A 182 17.61 -2.84 -23.63
C GLU A 182 17.40 -1.90 -24.82
N ARG A 183 16.15 -1.57 -25.12
CA ARG A 183 15.81 -0.56 -26.15
C ARG A 183 16.46 0.78 -25.81
N ALA A 184 16.34 1.24 -24.57
CA ALA A 184 16.90 2.52 -24.15
C ALA A 184 18.45 2.52 -24.21
N ARG A 185 19.11 1.40 -23.92
CA ARG A 185 20.56 1.25 -24.09
C ARG A 185 20.99 1.26 -25.56
N GLN A 186 20.18 0.70 -26.47
CA GLN A 186 20.50 0.63 -27.90
C GLN A 186 20.17 1.92 -28.66
N GLN A 187 19.01 2.52 -28.40
CA GLN A 187 18.47 3.67 -29.15
C GLN A 187 18.74 5.01 -28.46
N GLY A 188 19.22 4.98 -27.22
CA GLY A 188 19.37 6.17 -26.38
C GLY A 188 18.05 6.67 -25.80
N PHE A 189 18.10 7.87 -25.22
CA PHE A 189 16.97 8.49 -24.54
C PHE A 189 16.23 9.46 -25.47
N ILE A 190 14.94 9.19 -25.72
CA ILE A 190 14.09 10.02 -26.58
C ILE A 190 13.30 10.99 -25.70
N PHE A 191 13.64 12.27 -25.74
CA PHE A 191 13.18 13.27 -24.76
C PHE A 191 11.65 13.45 -24.66
N TYR A 192 10.91 13.17 -25.74
CA TYR A 192 9.43 13.26 -25.77
C TYR A 192 8.74 11.93 -25.43
N GLU A 193 9.48 10.89 -25.07
CA GLU A 193 8.96 9.63 -24.56
C GLU A 193 9.09 9.58 -23.03
N MET A 194 8.11 8.97 -22.37
CA MET A 194 8.13 8.75 -20.93
C MET A 194 7.57 7.37 -20.56
N SER A 195 7.90 6.91 -19.35
CA SER A 195 7.39 5.65 -18.83
C SER A 195 6.80 5.80 -17.43
N SER A 196 5.77 5.01 -17.15
CA SER A 196 5.12 4.94 -15.83
C SER A 196 5.47 3.64 -15.12
N PHE A 197 5.68 3.71 -13.80
CA PHE A 197 6.15 2.60 -12.98
C PHE A 197 5.34 2.50 -11.67
N PRO A 198 4.82 1.32 -11.31
CA PRO A 198 4.36 1.08 -9.95
C PRO A 198 5.51 1.28 -8.95
N GLU A 199 5.21 1.74 -7.73
CA GLU A 199 6.20 2.00 -6.67
C GLU A 199 7.19 0.82 -6.47
N THR A 200 6.68 -0.42 -6.49
CA THR A 200 7.48 -1.63 -6.26
C THR A 200 8.49 -1.88 -7.37
N LYS A 201 8.11 -1.61 -8.63
CA LYS A 201 9.00 -1.72 -9.78
C LYS A 201 10.01 -0.58 -9.78
N ALA A 202 9.58 0.65 -9.46
CA ALA A 202 10.46 1.80 -9.39
C ALA A 202 11.53 1.63 -8.30
N GLU A 203 11.14 1.17 -7.11
CA GLU A 203 12.06 0.95 -6.00
C GLU A 203 13.10 -0.13 -6.33
N LYS A 204 12.65 -1.29 -6.79
CA LYS A 204 13.55 -2.39 -7.17
C LYS A 204 14.46 -2.00 -8.33
N LEU A 205 13.88 -1.47 -9.41
CA LEU A 205 14.64 -1.24 -10.64
C LEU A 205 15.47 0.05 -10.56
N MET A 206 14.86 1.18 -10.22
CA MET A 206 15.52 2.48 -10.25
C MET A 206 16.40 2.71 -9.03
N CYS A 207 15.94 2.32 -7.84
CA CYS A 207 16.61 2.67 -6.59
C CYS A 207 17.61 1.61 -6.11
N GLN A 208 17.50 0.35 -6.59
CA GLN A 208 18.36 -0.75 -6.14
C GLN A 208 19.24 -1.33 -7.26
N GLN A 209 18.66 -1.69 -8.42
CA GLN A 209 19.37 -2.45 -9.46
C GLN A 209 20.11 -1.58 -10.49
N GLU A 210 19.45 -0.56 -11.04
CA GLU A 210 19.90 0.18 -12.23
C GLU A 210 20.08 1.68 -11.94
N LYS A 211 20.57 2.02 -10.73
CA LYS A 211 20.65 3.41 -10.23
C LYS A 211 21.34 4.36 -11.21
N LYS A 212 22.55 4.03 -11.63
CA LYS A 212 23.35 4.87 -12.55
C LYS A 212 22.64 5.10 -13.89
N PHE A 213 21.98 4.05 -14.40
CA PHE A 213 21.18 4.17 -15.62
C PHE A 213 20.01 5.14 -15.42
N PHE A 214 19.28 5.04 -14.30
CA PHE A 214 18.12 5.89 -14.05
C PHE A 214 18.46 7.34 -13.71
N VAL A 215 19.58 7.60 -13.03
CA VAL A 215 20.11 8.97 -12.86
C VAL A 215 20.26 9.62 -14.23
N LYS A 216 20.92 8.93 -15.18
CA LYS A 216 21.13 9.44 -16.54
C LYS A 216 19.82 9.53 -17.33
N TYR A 217 18.96 8.52 -17.24
CA TYR A 217 17.64 8.52 -17.88
C TYR A 217 16.82 9.76 -17.48
N HIS A 218 16.79 10.11 -16.19
CA HIS A 218 16.04 11.25 -15.69
C HIS A 218 16.63 12.62 -16.05
N GLN A 219 17.83 12.68 -16.62
CA GLN A 219 18.37 13.92 -17.21
C GLN A 219 17.72 14.22 -18.57
N HIS A 220 17.18 13.20 -19.26
CA HIS A 220 16.67 13.31 -20.62
C HIS A 220 15.17 12.99 -20.76
N GLN A 221 14.62 12.12 -19.92
CA GLN A 221 13.24 11.63 -20.01
C GLN A 221 12.50 11.69 -18.67
N PHE A 222 11.17 11.75 -18.74
CA PHE A 222 10.32 11.69 -17.56
C PHE A 222 10.02 10.26 -17.13
N SER A 223 10.01 10.03 -15.82
CA SER A 223 9.32 8.88 -15.23
C SER A 223 8.16 9.34 -14.35
N ARG A 224 7.07 8.58 -14.40
CA ARG A 224 5.95 8.70 -13.46
C ARG A 224 5.92 7.49 -12.54
N VAL A 225 6.08 7.72 -11.24
CA VAL A 225 5.94 6.68 -10.22
C VAL A 225 4.58 6.85 -9.55
N TYR A 226 3.87 5.75 -9.30
CA TYR A 226 2.55 5.78 -8.69
C TYR A 226 2.34 4.64 -7.67
N PRO A 227 1.43 4.81 -6.71
CA PRO A 227 1.20 3.82 -5.66
C PRO A 227 0.76 2.46 -6.23
N LYS A 228 1.15 1.37 -5.59
CA LYS A 228 0.71 0.01 -6.00
C LYS A 228 -0.80 -0.16 -5.79
N GLY A 229 -1.44 -0.97 -6.64
CA GLY A 229 -2.89 -1.19 -6.58
C GLY A 229 -3.40 -1.82 -5.27
N GLN A 230 -2.54 -2.50 -4.51
CA GLN A 230 -2.89 -3.07 -3.20
C GLN A 230 -3.14 -2.01 -2.11
N ARG A 231 -2.76 -0.74 -2.32
CA ARG A 231 -3.05 0.37 -1.39
C ARG A 231 -4.47 0.86 -1.56
N VAL A 232 -5.43 -0.02 -1.27
CA VAL A 232 -6.86 0.27 -1.35
C VAL A 232 -7.30 1.33 -0.34
N ASP A 233 -6.53 1.46 0.75
CA ASP A 233 -6.63 2.50 1.77
C ASP A 233 -6.14 3.87 1.28
N SER A 234 -5.61 3.96 0.05
CA SER A 234 -4.96 5.15 -0.49
C SER A 234 -3.72 5.61 0.28
N SER A 235 -3.04 4.73 1.01
CA SER A 235 -1.74 5.06 1.61
C SER A 235 -0.70 5.45 0.54
N ASN A 236 0.33 6.19 0.94
CA ASN A 236 1.44 6.56 0.06
C ASN A 236 2.74 5.81 0.35
N TYR A 237 3.57 5.67 -0.68
CA TYR A 237 4.96 5.24 -0.54
C TYR A 237 5.88 6.42 -0.20
N ASN A 238 7.12 6.13 0.24
CA ASN A 238 8.11 7.15 0.52
C ASN A 238 8.63 7.79 -0.80
N PRO A 239 8.40 9.10 -1.05
CA PRO A 239 8.79 9.75 -2.31
C PRO A 239 10.29 10.08 -2.37
N ILE A 240 10.99 10.08 -1.24
CA ILE A 240 12.38 10.58 -1.12
C ILE A 240 13.34 9.80 -2.02
N ASN A 241 13.22 8.46 -2.05
CA ASN A 241 14.08 7.61 -2.87
C ASN A 241 13.90 7.92 -4.38
N MET A 242 12.67 8.21 -4.80
CA MET A 242 12.36 8.55 -6.19
C MET A 242 12.91 9.93 -6.56
N TRP A 243 12.82 10.92 -5.66
CA TRP A 243 13.43 12.22 -5.88
C TRP A 243 14.97 12.16 -5.90
N ASN A 244 15.59 11.35 -5.04
CA ASN A 244 17.05 11.20 -5.00
C ASN A 244 17.60 10.60 -6.29
N ILE A 245 16.85 9.72 -6.98
CA ILE A 245 17.22 9.19 -8.30
C ILE A 245 16.85 10.13 -9.46
N GLY A 246 16.23 11.28 -9.17
CA GLY A 246 15.86 12.30 -10.15
C GLY A 246 14.51 12.10 -10.84
N SER A 247 13.69 11.15 -10.39
CA SER A 247 12.32 10.97 -10.89
C SER A 247 11.49 12.21 -10.59
N GLN A 248 10.73 12.66 -11.60
CA GLN A 248 10.07 13.96 -11.58
C GLN A 248 8.60 13.85 -11.18
N MET A 249 7.87 12.88 -11.74
CA MET A 249 6.44 12.73 -11.52
C MET A 249 6.18 11.64 -10.47
N VAL A 250 6.53 11.94 -9.22
CA VAL A 250 6.31 11.06 -8.07
C VAL A 250 4.90 11.27 -7.55
N ALA A 251 3.94 10.53 -8.13
CA ALA A 251 2.51 10.71 -7.86
C ALA A 251 2.14 10.10 -6.51
N LEU A 252 1.39 10.86 -5.71
CA LEU A 252 0.88 10.50 -4.40
C LEU A 252 -0.65 10.70 -4.36
N ASN A 253 -1.31 10.01 -3.44
CA ASN A 253 -2.72 10.17 -3.09
C ASN A 253 -2.89 11.41 -2.20
N TYR A 254 -3.31 12.53 -2.80
CA TYR A 254 -3.43 13.83 -2.13
C TYR A 254 -4.51 13.86 -1.04
N GLN A 255 -5.49 12.97 -1.13
CA GLN A 255 -6.57 12.83 -0.15
C GLN A 255 -6.12 12.22 1.18
N THR A 256 -4.88 11.72 1.27
CA THR A 256 -4.37 11.01 2.45
C THR A 256 -3.41 11.91 3.23
N GLY A 257 -3.75 12.18 4.49
CA GLY A 257 -2.95 13.02 5.41
C GLY A 257 -1.72 12.31 6.00
N ASP A 258 -1.00 11.52 5.20
CA ASP A 258 0.13 10.72 5.67
C ASP A 258 1.48 11.46 5.56
N LYS A 259 2.53 10.85 6.13
CA LYS A 259 3.89 11.41 6.12
C LYS A 259 4.37 11.73 4.69
N PRO A 260 4.29 10.82 3.69
CA PRO A 260 4.64 11.14 2.30
C PRO A 260 4.00 12.42 1.75
N MET A 261 2.69 12.60 1.98
CA MET A 261 1.98 13.78 1.49
C MET A 261 2.46 15.06 2.19
N GLN A 262 2.74 14.99 3.49
CA GLN A 262 3.32 16.10 4.25
C GLN A 262 4.73 16.47 3.73
N LEU A 263 5.56 15.48 3.38
CA LEU A 263 6.88 15.71 2.76
C LEU A 263 6.75 16.36 1.39
N ASN A 264 5.80 15.92 0.57
CA ASN A 264 5.56 16.50 -0.75
C ASN A 264 5.14 17.96 -0.66
N GLN A 265 4.14 18.28 0.17
CA GLN A 265 3.72 19.66 0.36
C GLN A 265 4.86 20.53 0.91
N ALA A 266 5.69 20.01 1.82
CA ALA A 266 6.83 20.74 2.35
C ALA A 266 7.91 20.99 1.31
N LYS A 267 8.28 19.97 0.53
CA LYS A 267 9.29 20.09 -0.53
C LYS A 267 8.90 21.18 -1.52
N PHE A 268 7.67 21.13 -2.03
CA PHE A 268 7.20 22.07 -3.05
C PHE A 268 6.84 23.46 -2.53
N ARG A 269 6.92 23.76 -1.23
CA ARG A 269 6.85 25.15 -0.74
C ARG A 269 8.02 26.01 -1.22
N ASP A 270 9.16 25.37 -1.48
CA ASP A 270 10.27 26.04 -2.13
C ASP A 270 9.84 26.54 -3.53
N ASN A 271 10.55 27.53 -4.06
CA ASN A 271 10.22 28.17 -5.33
C ASN A 271 8.77 28.70 -5.41
N GLY A 272 8.26 29.25 -4.30
CA GLY A 272 6.97 29.95 -4.27
C GLY A 272 5.76 29.04 -4.48
N ASN A 273 5.86 27.75 -4.17
CA ASN A 273 4.74 26.80 -4.28
C ASN A 273 4.20 26.62 -5.71
N CYS A 274 5.06 26.78 -6.72
CA CYS A 274 4.64 26.68 -8.13
C CYS A 274 4.52 25.24 -8.65
N GLY A 275 4.86 24.23 -7.83
CA GLY A 275 4.83 22.81 -8.21
C GLY A 275 6.07 22.32 -8.99
N TYR A 276 7.09 23.17 -9.17
CA TYR A 276 8.32 22.82 -9.88
C TYR A 276 9.55 23.25 -9.09
N LEU A 277 10.52 22.34 -8.97
CA LEU A 277 11.83 22.59 -8.38
C LEU A 277 12.92 22.16 -9.34
N LEU A 278 13.91 23.03 -9.52
CA LEU A 278 15.06 22.72 -10.34
C LEU A 278 15.92 21.66 -9.65
N LYS A 279 16.34 20.63 -10.39
CA LYS A 279 17.31 19.65 -9.89
C LYS A 279 18.69 20.32 -9.75
N PRO A 280 19.45 20.07 -8.67
CA PRO A 280 20.80 20.60 -8.51
C PRO A 280 21.79 20.13 -9.58
N ASP A 281 22.80 20.95 -9.87
CA ASP A 281 23.79 20.71 -10.94
C ASP A 281 24.56 19.39 -10.77
N PHE A 282 24.86 18.99 -9.53
CA PHE A 282 25.59 17.74 -9.27
C PHE A 282 24.85 16.49 -9.81
N MET A 283 23.52 16.54 -9.93
CA MET A 283 22.72 15.41 -10.45
C MET A 283 22.90 15.18 -11.95
N PHE A 284 23.46 16.15 -12.66
CA PHE A 284 23.73 16.06 -14.10
C PHE A 284 25.12 15.52 -14.42
N ARG A 285 25.92 15.21 -13.40
CA ARG A 285 27.26 14.63 -13.57
C ARG A 285 27.18 13.11 -13.79
N ASP A 286 28.11 12.58 -14.58
CA ASP A 286 28.21 11.14 -14.85
C ASP A 286 28.65 10.31 -13.62
N ASP A 287 29.30 10.94 -12.64
CA ASP A 287 29.82 10.31 -11.41
C ASP A 287 28.87 10.39 -10.21
N PHE A 288 27.69 11.01 -10.35
CA PHE A 288 26.71 11.15 -9.27
C PHE A 288 26.11 9.79 -8.85
N ASP A 289 26.15 9.49 -7.56
CA ASP A 289 25.45 8.38 -6.93
C ASP A 289 24.64 8.88 -5.72
N PRO A 290 23.29 8.74 -5.72
CA PRO A 290 22.45 9.22 -4.62
C PRO A 290 22.70 8.53 -3.27
N ALA A 291 23.43 7.40 -3.25
CA ALA A 291 23.80 6.71 -2.03
C ALA A 291 25.20 7.06 -1.52
N ASP A 292 26.00 7.81 -2.28
CA ASP A 292 27.36 8.20 -1.92
C ASP A 292 27.52 9.72 -1.81
N ARG A 293 27.67 10.20 -0.57
CA ARG A 293 27.86 11.63 -0.27
C ARG A 293 29.10 12.24 -0.93
N ASN A 294 30.11 11.44 -1.29
CA ASN A 294 31.33 11.94 -1.90
C ASN A 294 31.12 12.39 -3.35
N THR A 295 29.98 12.02 -3.96
CA THR A 295 29.61 12.41 -5.32
C THR A 295 28.88 13.75 -5.41
N LEU A 296 28.64 14.42 -4.26
CA LEU A 296 27.98 15.72 -4.16
C LEU A 296 28.94 16.88 -4.50
N VAL A 297 29.48 16.88 -5.71
CA VAL A 297 30.47 17.86 -6.15
C VAL A 297 29.91 19.28 -6.13
N GLY A 298 30.62 20.20 -5.47
CA GLY A 298 30.22 21.60 -5.34
C GLY A 298 29.14 21.86 -4.28
N VAL A 299 28.81 20.86 -3.45
CA VAL A 299 27.84 21.00 -2.35
C VAL A 299 28.58 21.13 -1.02
N GLU A 300 28.33 22.22 -0.31
CA GLU A 300 28.84 22.42 1.05
C GLU A 300 27.93 21.68 2.06
N PRO A 301 28.48 20.79 2.91
CA PRO A 301 27.72 20.20 4.01
C PRO A 301 27.34 21.24 5.05
N TRP A 302 26.15 21.08 5.64
CA TRP A 302 25.61 21.95 6.68
C TRP A 302 25.58 21.20 8.01
N ILE A 303 25.76 21.93 9.10
CA ILE A 303 25.46 21.47 10.45
C ILE A 303 24.29 22.31 10.94
N VAL A 304 23.12 21.67 11.05
CA VAL A 304 21.90 22.29 11.57
C VAL A 304 21.83 22.02 13.07
N THR A 305 22.08 23.05 13.85
CA THR A 305 22.04 22.99 15.32
C THR A 305 20.68 23.48 15.81
N LEU A 306 19.96 22.66 16.57
CA LEU A 306 18.59 22.92 16.99
C LEU A 306 18.43 22.79 18.50
N ARG A 307 17.60 23.68 19.07
CA ARG A 307 17.11 23.60 20.44
C ARG A 307 15.59 23.77 20.47
N ILE A 308 14.89 22.79 21.05
CA ILE A 308 13.45 22.87 21.33
C ILE A 308 13.23 23.53 22.69
N ILE A 309 12.53 24.66 22.72
CA ILE A 309 12.39 25.48 23.94
C ILE A 309 11.02 25.25 24.57
N ALA A 310 9.96 25.54 23.82
CA ALA A 310 8.59 25.54 24.31
C ALA A 310 7.59 25.36 23.17
N ALA A 311 6.31 25.18 23.49
CA ALA A 311 5.21 25.30 22.55
C ALA A 311 4.10 26.18 23.11
N ARG A 312 3.11 26.48 22.28
CA ARG A 312 1.85 27.10 22.71
C ARG A 312 0.67 26.48 21.96
N HIS A 313 -0.49 26.47 22.61
CA HIS A 313 -1.79 26.11 22.01
C HIS A 313 -1.80 24.73 21.32
N LEU A 314 -1.18 23.72 21.94
CA LEU A 314 -1.26 22.35 21.44
C LEU A 314 -2.64 21.79 21.78
N PHE A 315 -3.41 21.48 20.75
CA PHE A 315 -4.78 20.97 20.89
C PHE A 315 -4.80 19.45 20.99
N ARG A 316 -5.59 18.92 21.92
CA ARG A 316 -5.93 17.50 22.00
C ARG A 316 -7.40 17.31 21.63
N PRO A 317 -7.73 16.45 20.64
CA PRO A 317 -9.12 16.16 20.29
C PRO A 317 -9.87 15.37 21.37
N LYS A 318 -9.15 14.53 22.13
CA LYS A 318 -9.70 13.65 23.17
C LYS A 318 -9.78 14.38 24.53
N LYS A 319 -10.66 13.89 25.42
CA LYS A 319 -10.78 14.42 26.80
C LYS A 319 -9.45 14.32 27.56
N GLY A 320 -9.16 15.34 28.36
CA GLY A 320 -7.97 15.42 29.22
C GLY A 320 -6.93 16.41 28.71
N THR A 321 -5.94 16.71 29.54
CA THR A 321 -4.81 17.56 29.14
C THR A 321 -3.82 16.73 28.32
N ALA A 322 -3.14 17.36 27.37
CA ALA A 322 -2.08 16.71 26.61
C ALA A 322 -0.79 16.63 27.44
N SER A 323 -0.04 15.55 27.27
CA SER A 323 1.33 15.38 27.74
C SER A 323 2.29 15.40 26.55
N PRO A 324 2.58 16.59 25.98
CA PRO A 324 3.24 16.66 24.68
C PRO A 324 4.74 16.37 24.74
N PHE A 325 5.24 15.77 23.68
CA PHE A 325 6.66 15.71 23.32
C PHE A 325 6.86 16.03 21.84
N VAL A 326 8.10 16.36 21.46
CA VAL A 326 8.45 16.75 20.09
C VAL A 326 9.49 15.79 19.54
N GLU A 327 9.21 15.22 18.39
CA GLU A 327 10.18 14.54 17.56
C GLU A 327 10.68 15.45 16.45
N VAL A 328 11.98 15.46 16.22
CA VAL A 328 12.61 16.16 15.10
C VAL A 328 13.51 15.21 14.35
N GLU A 329 13.37 15.17 13.02
CA GLU A 329 14.20 14.35 12.15
C GLU A 329 14.61 15.13 10.90
N VAL A 330 15.79 14.82 10.38
CA VAL A 330 16.19 15.18 9.01
C VAL A 330 15.87 14.02 8.09
N ILE A 331 15.19 14.33 6.98
CA ILE A 331 14.76 13.36 5.96
C ILE A 331 15.36 13.77 4.63
N GLY A 332 16.12 12.88 4.00
CA GLY A 332 16.77 13.17 2.71
C GLY A 332 17.43 11.93 2.13
N ALA A 333 18.66 12.08 1.64
CA ALA A 333 19.45 10.93 1.21
C ALA A 333 19.70 9.95 2.38
N PRO A 334 20.02 8.67 2.10
CA PRO A 334 20.30 7.69 3.15
C PRO A 334 21.38 8.12 4.15
N PHE A 335 22.38 8.89 3.70
CA PHE A 335 23.46 9.42 4.54
C PHE A 335 23.10 10.69 5.33
N ASP A 336 21.98 11.34 5.01
CA ASP A 336 21.43 12.49 5.76
C ASP A 336 20.33 12.08 6.73
N SER A 337 19.77 10.89 6.54
CA SER A 337 18.64 10.37 7.32
C SER A 337 19.12 9.46 8.45
N GLY A 338 18.37 9.40 9.55
CA GLY A 338 18.61 8.44 10.63
C GLY A 338 18.84 9.08 12.01
N THR A 339 19.23 10.35 12.06
CA THR A 339 19.29 11.10 13.32
C THR A 339 17.91 11.64 13.67
N LYS A 340 17.41 11.25 14.85
CA LYS A 340 16.17 11.77 15.44
C LYS A 340 16.45 12.37 16.82
N LEU A 341 15.85 13.51 17.09
CA LEU A 341 15.70 14.08 18.43
C LEU A 341 14.28 13.74 18.91
N SER A 342 14.15 13.26 20.14
CA SER A 342 12.87 13.17 20.83
C SER A 342 13.01 13.80 22.19
N THR A 343 12.15 14.77 22.51
CA THR A 343 12.13 15.42 23.82
C THR A 343 11.41 14.53 24.83
N LYS A 344 11.62 14.79 26.13
CA LYS A 344 10.76 14.13 27.14
C LYS A 344 9.32 14.66 27.08
N PRO A 345 8.30 13.86 27.41
CA PRO A 345 6.94 14.36 27.57
C PRO A 345 6.83 15.37 28.72
N VAL A 346 6.07 16.44 28.51
CA VAL A 346 5.69 17.39 29.56
C VAL A 346 4.30 17.03 30.04
N THR A 347 4.18 16.45 31.23
CA THR A 347 2.91 15.97 31.77
C THR A 347 1.86 17.08 31.88
N ASP A 348 0.65 16.79 31.39
CA ASP A 348 -0.56 17.62 31.56
C ASP A 348 -0.36 19.12 31.25
N ASN A 349 0.38 19.43 30.18
CA ASN A 349 0.52 20.80 29.70
C ASN A 349 0.54 20.90 28.17
N GLY A 350 -0.64 21.00 27.55
CA GLY A 350 -0.78 21.34 26.13
C GLY A 350 -0.76 22.85 25.83
N PHE A 351 -0.99 23.71 26.83
CA PHE A 351 -1.19 25.14 26.58
C PHE A 351 0.13 25.90 26.37
N ASN A 352 1.15 25.61 27.19
CA ASN A 352 2.44 26.30 27.15
C ASN A 352 3.62 25.43 27.66
N PRO A 353 3.79 24.18 27.18
CA PRO A 353 4.85 23.29 27.64
C PRO A 353 6.24 23.87 27.37
N ARG A 354 7.21 23.47 28.20
CA ARG A 354 8.62 23.86 28.09
C ARG A 354 9.48 22.63 28.29
N TRP A 355 10.37 22.37 27.34
CA TRP A 355 11.30 21.24 27.42
C TRP A 355 12.72 21.67 27.80
N MET A 356 13.15 22.87 27.38
CA MET A 356 14.51 23.38 27.61
C MET A 356 15.63 22.37 27.30
N GLU A 357 15.46 21.61 26.23
CA GLU A 357 16.34 20.48 25.88
C GLU A 357 17.77 20.92 25.55
N GLU A 358 18.65 19.92 25.56
CA GLU A 358 20.00 20.06 25.06
C GLU A 358 20.01 20.34 23.54
N VAL A 359 21.11 20.94 23.11
CA VAL A 359 21.32 21.31 21.72
C VAL A 359 21.71 20.06 20.93
N ILE A 360 21.01 19.78 19.83
CA ILE A 360 21.36 18.69 18.91
C ILE A 360 21.86 19.24 17.58
N GLU A 361 22.88 18.58 17.03
CA GLU A 361 23.43 18.87 15.72
C GLU A 361 23.01 17.79 14.71
N PHE A 362 22.43 18.23 13.60
CA PHE A 362 22.10 17.38 12.47
C PHE A 362 23.07 17.69 11.32
N PRO A 363 24.00 16.77 10.98
CA PRO A 363 24.82 16.91 9.79
C PRO A 363 23.97 16.67 8.54
N VAL A 364 24.05 17.57 7.56
CA VAL A 364 23.30 17.52 6.30
C VAL A 364 24.29 17.70 5.15
N TYR A 365 24.60 16.61 4.44
CA TYR A 365 25.49 16.60 3.30
C TYR A 365 24.80 17.07 2.02
N ASN A 366 23.52 16.73 1.80
CA ASN A 366 22.73 17.19 0.65
C ASN A 366 21.57 18.11 1.07
N PRO A 367 21.80 19.42 1.29
CA PRO A 367 20.77 20.35 1.74
C PRO A 367 19.62 20.52 0.74
N TYR A 368 19.83 20.27 -0.56
CA TYR A 368 18.83 20.45 -1.61
C TYR A 368 17.70 19.42 -1.57
N PHE A 369 17.95 18.24 -0.99
CA PHE A 369 16.96 17.18 -0.84
C PHE A 369 16.56 16.91 0.61
N ALA A 370 17.29 17.49 1.56
CA ALA A 370 17.00 17.37 2.98
C ALA A 370 15.80 18.23 3.40
N LEU A 371 14.92 17.63 4.20
CA LEU A 371 13.79 18.26 4.87
C LEU A 371 14.00 18.14 6.38
N LEU A 372 13.77 19.23 7.12
CA LEU A 372 13.69 19.21 8.57
C LEU A 372 12.22 19.08 8.98
N ARG A 373 11.89 18.00 9.68
CA ARG A 373 10.53 17.65 10.09
C ARG A 373 10.40 17.68 11.60
N PHE A 374 9.39 18.39 12.08
CA PHE A 374 8.92 18.43 13.45
C PHE A 374 7.60 17.68 13.54
N VAL A 375 7.46 16.79 14.53
CA VAL A 375 6.21 16.12 14.87
C VAL A 375 5.97 16.35 16.36
N VAL A 376 4.79 16.82 16.72
CA VAL A 376 4.36 16.98 18.09
C VAL A 376 3.34 15.89 18.39
N GLN A 377 3.58 15.15 19.46
CA GLN A 377 2.77 14.02 19.87
C GLN A 377 2.38 14.16 21.33
N ASP A 378 1.28 13.53 21.70
CA ASP A 378 0.75 13.39 23.04
C ASP A 378 1.06 11.98 23.54
N GLU A 379 1.76 11.84 24.66
CA GLU A 379 1.91 10.55 25.32
C GLU A 379 0.64 10.25 26.13
N ASP A 380 -0.06 9.16 25.82
CA ASP A 380 -1.22 8.76 26.60
C ASP A 380 -0.85 7.97 27.86
N VAL A 381 -1.87 7.54 28.61
CA VAL A 381 -1.71 6.81 29.87
C VAL A 381 -1.03 5.45 29.71
N PHE A 382 -0.96 4.90 28.50
CA PHE A 382 -0.30 3.65 28.17
C PHE A 382 1.12 3.88 27.59
N GLY A 383 1.55 5.14 27.47
CA GLY A 383 2.81 5.51 26.83
C GLY A 383 2.73 5.47 25.30
N GLU A 384 1.54 5.38 24.71
CA GLU A 384 1.40 5.35 23.25
C GLU A 384 1.38 6.78 22.68
N PRO A 385 2.15 7.03 21.61
CA PRO A 385 2.28 8.36 21.06
C PRO A 385 1.13 8.69 20.10
N ASN A 386 0.34 9.71 20.45
CA ASN A 386 -0.79 10.18 19.67
C ASN A 386 -0.45 11.46 18.91
N PHE A 387 -0.69 11.52 17.60
CA PHE A 387 -0.36 12.70 16.78
C PHE A 387 -1.15 13.95 17.20
N ILE A 388 -0.45 15.08 17.40
CA ILE A 388 -1.06 16.40 17.60
C ILE A 388 -0.93 17.24 16.32
N GLY A 389 0.30 17.35 15.80
CA GLY A 389 0.60 18.22 14.67
C GLY A 389 2.01 18.01 14.14
N GLN A 390 2.29 18.59 12.98
CA GLN A 390 3.59 18.51 12.34
C GLN A 390 3.94 19.80 11.62
N ALA A 391 5.23 19.99 11.37
CA ALA A 391 5.71 21.00 10.44
C ALA A 391 6.94 20.47 9.73
N THR A 392 6.99 20.56 8.41
CA THR A 392 8.13 20.11 7.61
C THR A 392 8.60 21.24 6.71
N TYR A 393 9.91 21.45 6.61
CA TYR A 393 10.52 22.53 5.82
C TYR A 393 11.74 22.03 5.04
N PRO A 394 11.95 22.49 3.80
CA PRO A 394 13.23 22.31 3.10
C PRO A 394 14.36 22.96 3.87
N VAL A 395 15.49 22.26 4.02
CA VAL A 395 16.65 22.77 4.76
C VAL A 395 17.18 24.08 4.16
N THR A 396 17.16 24.19 2.83
CA THR A 396 17.55 25.40 2.07
C THR A 396 16.69 26.62 2.39
N CYS A 397 15.46 26.45 2.90
CA CYS A 397 14.53 27.54 3.20
C CYS A 397 14.56 27.98 4.68
N LEU A 398 15.40 27.35 5.53
CA LEU A 398 15.44 27.63 6.96
C LEU A 398 16.07 29.00 7.28
N ARG A 399 15.55 29.66 8.32
CA ARG A 399 16.09 30.90 8.89
C ARG A 399 16.64 30.64 10.29
N THR A 400 17.73 31.31 10.66
CA THR A 400 18.43 31.13 11.95
C THR A 400 17.90 32.05 13.06
N GLY A 401 18.33 31.79 14.30
CA GLY A 401 17.96 32.52 15.53
C GLY A 401 16.77 31.90 16.26
N TYR A 402 16.11 32.69 17.11
CA TYR A 402 14.84 32.31 17.73
C TYR A 402 13.72 32.37 16.70
N ARG A 403 13.02 31.25 16.49
CA ARG A 403 11.97 31.12 15.47
C ARG A 403 10.74 30.43 16.03
N SER A 404 9.59 30.79 15.47
CA SER A 404 8.34 30.08 15.69
C SER A 404 8.14 29.07 14.57
N VAL A 405 7.89 27.81 14.91
CA VAL A 405 7.52 26.75 13.98
C VAL A 405 6.01 26.57 14.06
N TRP A 406 5.31 26.94 13.00
CA TRP A 406 3.85 26.92 12.95
C TRP A 406 3.40 25.50 12.64
N LEU A 407 2.58 24.93 13.52
CA LEU A 407 2.16 23.55 13.42
C LEU A 407 0.97 23.40 12.48
N LYS A 408 0.92 22.24 11.84
CA LYS A 408 -0.12 21.85 10.89
C LYS A 408 -0.71 20.51 11.26
N ASN A 409 -1.94 20.25 10.82
CA ASN A 409 -2.59 18.96 10.99
C ASN A 409 -1.98 17.90 10.03
N ALA A 410 -2.58 16.70 10.02
CA ALA A 410 -2.17 15.59 9.17
C ALA A 410 -2.24 15.92 7.67
N TYR A 411 -3.19 16.77 7.26
CA TYR A 411 -3.40 17.24 5.89
C TYR A 411 -2.55 18.47 5.53
N SER A 412 -1.64 18.88 6.42
CA SER A 412 -0.78 20.06 6.28
C SER A 412 -1.52 21.41 6.24
N GLU A 413 -2.72 21.46 6.79
CA GLU A 413 -3.47 22.69 7.07
C GLU A 413 -3.03 23.30 8.41
N ASP A 414 -3.09 24.62 8.54
CA ASP A 414 -2.59 25.32 9.72
C ASP A 414 -3.44 25.02 10.97
N LEU A 415 -2.77 24.71 12.08
CA LEU A 415 -3.40 24.65 13.40
C LEU A 415 -3.40 26.04 14.00
N GLU A 416 -4.58 26.53 14.37
CA GLU A 416 -4.75 27.87 14.90
C GLU A 416 -3.89 28.09 16.16
N LEU A 417 -3.02 29.11 16.11
CA LEU A 417 -2.09 29.54 17.17
C LEU A 417 -1.02 28.52 17.60
N ALA A 418 -1.16 27.24 17.22
CA ALA A 418 -0.27 26.16 17.62
C ALA A 418 1.12 26.33 17.02
N SER A 419 2.13 26.49 17.88
CA SER A 419 3.51 26.67 17.40
C SER A 419 4.55 26.27 18.42
N LEU A 420 5.70 25.79 17.94
CA LEU A 420 6.90 25.63 18.76
C LEU A 420 7.71 26.92 18.78
N LEU A 421 8.42 27.17 19.87
CA LEU A 421 9.53 28.10 19.96
C LEU A 421 10.83 27.31 19.92
N ILE A 422 11.69 27.64 18.95
CA ILE A 422 13.00 26.99 18.77
C ILE A 422 14.11 28.03 18.70
N HIS A 423 15.33 27.59 18.98
CA HIS A 423 16.53 28.30 18.53
C HIS A 423 17.26 27.41 17.52
N ILE A 424 17.56 27.96 16.35
CA ILE A 424 18.20 27.23 15.25
C ILE A 424 19.41 28.01 14.71
N SER A 425 20.54 27.34 14.56
CA SER A 425 21.72 27.89 13.88
C SER A 425 22.22 26.93 12.81
N ILE A 426 22.75 27.48 11.72
CA ILE A 426 23.24 26.71 10.59
C ILE A 426 24.69 27.13 10.35
N LYS A 427 25.60 26.15 10.39
CA LYS A 427 27.01 26.34 10.01
C LYS A 427 27.25 25.62 8.69
N ARG A 428 27.92 26.27 7.74
CA ARG A 428 28.37 25.66 6.49
C ARG A 428 29.82 25.28 6.65
N THR A 429 30.13 24.01 6.42
CA THR A 429 31.49 23.51 6.54
C THR A 429 32.18 23.74 5.20
N SER A 430 33.05 24.74 5.11
CA SER A 430 33.87 24.94 3.91
C SER A 430 34.79 23.73 3.74
N VAL A 431 34.65 23.00 2.64
CA VAL A 431 35.69 22.06 2.21
C VAL A 431 36.78 22.94 1.61
N SER A 432 37.88 23.12 2.34
CA SER A 432 39.07 23.78 1.79
C SER A 432 39.48 23.06 0.50
N PRO A 433 39.68 23.77 -0.62
CA PRO A 433 40.05 23.15 -1.88
C PRO A 433 41.41 22.46 -1.71
N SER A 434 41.43 21.14 -1.89
CA SER A 434 42.64 20.32 -1.97
C SER A 434 43.30 20.42 -3.33
#